data_AF-A0A377V305-F1
#
_entry.id   AF-A0A377V305-F1
#
_cell.length_a   1.000
_cell.length_b   1.000
_cell.length_c   1.000
_cell.angle_alpha   90.00
_cell.angle_beta   90.00
_cell.angle_gamma   90.00
#
_symmetry.space_group_name_H-M   'P 1'
#
loop_
_entity.id
_entity.type
_entity.pdbx_description
1 polymer ?
#
loop_
_entity_poly.entity_id
_entity_poly.type
_entity_poly.pdbx_seq_one_letter_code
_entity_poly.pdbx_strand_id
1 'polypeptide(L)'
;MTSKRAGRLLLANGQHEVDFPADDGMRFRSDNLPLHENGMTIHAWAGEKEIYCKTYYSIGGGFIVDEEHFGKENANELQVPYPFKSAQEMLAYCKETGLSLSGMVMQNELALHSKKEIEDYFANVWQTMRACIDRGMNTEGVLPGPLRVPRRASALRRLLVASDKLSSDPMNVC
;
A
#
# COMPACT_ATOMS: atom_id res chain seq x y z
N MET A 1 15.03 -20.56 2.27
CA MET A 1 16.19 -19.81 1.74
C MET A 1 16.44 -18.64 2.67
N THR A 2 17.25 -18.85 3.71
CA THR A 2 17.63 -17.85 4.71
C THR A 2 18.67 -16.92 4.10
N SER A 3 18.30 -15.65 3.92
CA SER A 3 19.25 -14.57 3.61
C SER A 3 20.11 -14.31 4.86
N LYS A 4 21.18 -15.10 5.04
CA LYS A 4 22.19 -14.87 6.07
C LYS A 4 23.07 -13.71 5.63
N ARG A 5 22.72 -12.48 6.02
CA ARG A 5 23.63 -11.31 6.01
C ARG A 5 23.03 -10.12 6.77
N ALA A 6 23.36 -10.05 8.06
CA ALA A 6 23.97 -8.91 8.75
C ALA A 6 23.86 -9.16 10.26
N GLY A 7 25.00 -9.25 10.96
CA GLY A 7 25.05 -9.36 12.43
C GLY A 7 24.77 -8.04 13.15
N ARG A 8 24.48 -6.98 12.39
CA ARG A 8 24.28 -5.62 12.86
C ARG A 8 23.15 -4.95 12.08
N LEU A 9 22.34 -4.17 12.78
CA LEU A 9 21.21 -3.42 12.23
C LEU A 9 21.45 -1.92 12.45
N LEU A 10 21.27 -1.15 11.39
CA LEU A 10 21.33 0.30 11.44
C LEU A 10 19.95 0.86 11.77
N LEU A 11 19.86 1.63 12.85
CA LEU A 11 18.67 2.33 13.33
C LEU A 11 18.83 3.84 13.12
N ALA A 12 17.72 4.58 13.25
CA ALA A 12 17.68 6.04 13.12
C ALA A 12 18.37 6.54 11.84
N ASN A 13 18.00 5.97 10.68
CA ASN A 13 18.58 6.30 9.37
C ASN A 13 20.11 6.11 9.30
N GLY A 14 20.67 5.16 10.04
CA GLY A 14 22.10 4.86 10.02
C GLY A 14 22.92 5.56 11.10
N GLN A 15 22.28 6.29 12.02
CA GLN A 15 22.98 6.98 13.10
C GLN A 15 23.37 6.06 14.26
N HIS A 16 22.68 4.94 14.42
CA HIS A 16 22.96 3.98 15.48
C HIS A 16 23.08 2.58 14.91
N GLU A 17 24.12 1.86 15.33
CA GLU A 17 24.33 0.47 14.97
C GLU A 17 24.08 -0.40 16.22
N VAL A 18 23.23 -1.40 16.08
CA VAL A 18 22.91 -2.37 17.14
C VAL A 18 23.22 -3.78 16.67
N ASP A 19 23.57 -4.65 17.60
CA ASP A 19 23.73 -6.07 17.29
C ASP A 19 22.39 -6.68 16.86
N PHE A 20 22.40 -7.41 15.75
CA PHE A 20 21.22 -8.07 15.21
C PHE A 20 21.59 -9.52 14.84
N PRO A 21 21.37 -10.49 15.73
CA PRO A 21 21.83 -11.85 15.53
C PRO A 21 21.17 -12.49 14.32
N ALA A 22 21.93 -13.18 13.47
CA ALA A 22 21.39 -13.75 12.23
C ALA A 22 20.45 -14.93 12.45
N ASP A 23 20.65 -15.70 13.52
CA ASP A 23 19.86 -16.89 13.82
C ASP A 23 18.67 -16.60 14.76
N ASP A 24 18.59 -15.39 15.34
CA ASP A 24 17.55 -15.04 16.33
C ASP A 24 16.95 -13.64 16.21
N GLY A 25 17.54 -12.75 15.41
CA GLY A 25 17.07 -11.38 15.23
C GLY A 25 15.76 -11.29 14.46
N MET A 26 15.43 -12.31 13.66
CA MET A 26 14.15 -12.41 12.96
C MET A 26 13.60 -13.83 13.02
N ARG A 27 12.55 -14.02 13.82
CA ARG A 27 11.87 -15.31 13.98
C ARG A 27 10.61 -15.34 13.13
N PHE A 28 10.57 -16.23 12.13
CA PHE A 28 9.35 -16.51 11.37
C PHE A 28 8.55 -17.59 12.08
N ARG A 29 7.40 -17.19 12.61
CA ARG A 29 6.45 -18.07 13.29
C ARG A 29 5.34 -18.48 12.33
N SER A 30 4.92 -19.74 12.40
CA SER A 30 3.81 -20.27 11.58
C SER A 30 2.47 -20.21 12.31
N ASP A 31 2.50 -19.87 13.59
CA ASP A 31 1.32 -19.64 14.41
C ASP A 31 0.89 -18.18 14.35
N ASN A 32 -0.43 -17.97 14.41
CA ASN A 32 -1.04 -16.65 14.36
C ASN A 32 -1.05 -16.02 15.75
N LEU A 33 -0.87 -14.70 15.80
CA LEU A 33 -1.12 -13.94 17.01
C LEU A 33 -2.64 -13.83 17.28
N PRO A 34 -3.06 -13.59 18.53
CA PRO A 34 -4.46 -13.77 18.95
C PRO A 34 -5.48 -12.90 18.21
N LEU A 35 -5.08 -11.72 17.73
CA LEU A 35 -6.00 -10.72 17.18
C LEU A 35 -6.05 -10.70 15.66
N HIS A 36 -4.97 -11.05 14.96
CA HIS A 36 -4.92 -11.06 13.51
C HIS A 36 -3.81 -11.97 12.98
N GLU A 37 -4.04 -12.60 11.82
CA GLU A 37 -3.10 -13.55 11.22
C GLU A 37 -1.76 -12.89 10.84
N ASN A 38 -1.82 -11.66 10.33
CA ASN A 38 -0.64 -10.86 10.03
C ASN A 38 -0.22 -10.01 11.23
N GLY A 39 0.44 -10.63 12.21
CA GLY A 39 0.99 -9.94 13.39
C GLY A 39 2.52 -9.99 13.43
N MET A 40 3.13 -8.96 14.00
CA MET A 40 4.57 -8.85 14.23
C MET A 40 4.84 -8.23 15.60
N THR A 41 5.65 -8.89 16.42
CA THR A 41 6.13 -8.33 17.69
C THR A 41 7.58 -7.90 17.56
N ILE A 42 7.87 -6.66 17.95
CA ILE A 42 9.22 -6.10 17.98
C ILE A 42 9.67 -6.04 19.43
N HIS A 43 10.81 -6.66 19.71
CA HIS A 43 11.49 -6.60 21.01
C HIS A 43 12.77 -5.78 20.87
N ALA A 44 13.02 -4.86 21.81
CA ALA A 44 14.29 -4.16 21.93
C ALA A 44 14.95 -4.50 23.27
N TRP A 45 16.25 -4.78 23.21
CA TRP A 45 17.05 -5.26 24.34
C TRP A 45 18.21 -4.32 24.58
N ALA A 46 18.53 -4.07 25.86
CA ALA A 46 19.75 -3.42 26.31
C ALA A 46 20.57 -4.44 27.12
N GLY A 47 21.47 -5.17 26.43
CA GLY A 47 22.09 -6.37 26.99
C GLY A 47 21.03 -7.46 27.21
N GLU A 48 20.98 -8.00 28.43
CA GLU A 48 20.01 -9.04 28.83
C GLU A 48 18.63 -8.48 29.22
N LYS A 49 18.48 -7.15 29.31
CA LYS A 49 17.23 -6.53 29.75
C LYS A 49 16.38 -6.13 28.55
N GLU A 50 15.15 -6.64 28.50
CA GLU A 50 14.13 -6.13 27.59
C GLU A 50 13.72 -4.72 27.99
N ILE A 51 13.91 -3.76 27.08
CA ILE A 51 13.57 -2.36 27.30
C ILE A 51 12.29 -1.94 26.57
N TYR A 52 11.87 -2.72 25.57
CA TYR A 52 10.68 -2.45 24.80
C TYR A 52 10.13 -3.72 24.17
N CYS A 53 8.81 -3.85 24.20
CA CYS A 53 8.07 -4.89 23.50
C CYS A 53 6.81 -4.26 22.93
N LYS A 54 6.59 -4.41 21.62
CA LYS A 54 5.33 -3.95 21.02
C LYS A 54 4.89 -4.85 19.88
N THR A 55 3.60 -5.19 19.90
CA THR A 55 2.93 -6.00 18.89
C THR A 55 2.15 -5.11 17.94
N TYR A 56 2.33 -5.37 16.65
CA TYR A 56 1.67 -4.68 15.54
C TYR A 56 0.93 -5.68 14.66
N TYR A 57 -0.23 -5.28 14.17
CA TYR A 57 -1.09 -6.07 13.30
C TYR A 57 -1.33 -5.33 11.99
N SER A 58 -1.13 -6.03 10.86
CA SER A 58 -1.45 -5.53 9.52
C SER A 58 -2.85 -5.97 9.13
N ILE A 59 -3.84 -5.08 9.28
CA ILE A 59 -5.27 -5.37 9.12
C ILE A 59 -5.77 -5.29 7.66
N GLY A 60 -4.85 -5.18 6.70
CA GLY A 60 -5.17 -5.08 5.27
C GLY A 60 -5.22 -3.64 4.76
N GLY A 61 -5.07 -3.47 3.44
CA GLY A 61 -5.04 -2.15 2.79
C GLY A 61 -3.79 -1.30 3.04
N GLY A 62 -2.78 -1.84 3.72
CA GLY A 62 -1.56 -1.12 4.09
C GLY A 62 -1.62 -0.43 5.47
N PHE A 63 -2.69 -0.65 6.24
CA PHE A 63 -2.84 -0.10 7.59
C PHE A 63 -2.23 -1.03 8.63
N ILE A 64 -1.52 -0.45 9.60
CA ILE A 64 -0.91 -1.14 10.74
C ILE A 64 -1.53 -0.55 12.01
N VAL A 65 -1.98 -1.42 12.91
CA VAL A 65 -2.55 -1.05 14.21
C VAL A 65 -1.77 -1.78 15.28
N ASP A 66 -1.47 -1.13 16.40
CA ASP A 66 -0.89 -1.83 17.53
C ASP A 66 -1.93 -2.64 18.30
N GLU A 67 -1.48 -3.55 19.16
CA GLU A 67 -2.37 -4.43 19.91
C GLU A 67 -3.39 -3.67 20.78
N GLU A 68 -2.98 -2.54 21.37
CA GLU A 68 -3.82 -1.74 22.27
C GLU A 68 -4.95 -1.00 21.55
N HIS A 69 -4.79 -0.70 20.26
CA HIS A 69 -5.78 -0.02 19.42
C HIS A 69 -6.51 -0.98 18.47
N PHE A 70 -6.24 -2.28 18.54
CA PHE A 70 -6.91 -3.27 17.71
C PHE A 70 -8.42 -3.31 18.00
N GLY A 71 -9.24 -3.11 16.95
CA GLY A 71 -10.70 -3.09 17.07
C GLY A 71 -11.29 -1.83 17.73
N LYS A 72 -10.46 -0.84 18.08
CA LYS A 72 -10.96 0.48 18.49
C LYS A 72 -11.21 1.32 17.25
N GLU A 73 -12.42 1.86 17.13
CA GLU A 73 -12.67 2.90 16.13
C GLU A 73 -11.80 4.11 16.46
N ASN A 74 -11.03 4.59 15.49
CA ASN A 74 -10.30 5.84 15.63
C ASN A 74 -11.32 6.96 15.85
N ALA A 75 -11.39 7.49 17.08
CA ALA A 75 -12.36 8.48 17.53
C ALA A 75 -12.22 9.88 16.88
N ASN A 76 -11.46 9.99 15.79
CA ASN A 76 -11.45 11.18 14.94
C ASN A 76 -12.43 10.95 13.80
N GLU A 77 -13.74 11.00 14.10
CA GLU A 77 -14.75 11.25 13.07
C GLU A 77 -14.46 12.66 12.53
N LEU A 78 -13.66 12.73 11.46
CA LEU A 78 -13.36 13.96 10.76
C LEU A 78 -14.70 14.55 10.27
N GLN A 79 -14.99 15.78 10.71
CA GLN A 79 -16.23 16.45 10.31
C GLN A 79 -16.14 16.87 8.85
N VAL A 80 -16.74 16.07 7.99
CA VAL A 80 -16.93 16.38 6.57
C VAL A 80 -18.36 16.85 6.32
N PRO A 81 -18.59 17.70 5.29
CA PRO A 81 -19.92 18.22 4.96
C PRO A 81 -20.97 17.15 4.64
N TYR A 82 -20.57 16.04 4.00
CA TYR A 82 -21.47 14.98 3.57
C TYR A 82 -20.99 13.61 4.08
N PRO A 83 -21.13 13.30 5.38
CA PRO A 83 -20.73 12.00 5.93
C PRO A 83 -21.76 10.94 5.55
N PHE A 84 -21.32 9.81 5.03
CA PHE A 84 -22.17 8.66 4.70
C PHE A 84 -21.53 7.35 5.15
N LYS A 85 -22.33 6.44 5.70
CA LYS A 85 -21.92 5.08 6.12
C LYS A 85 -22.52 3.99 5.22
N SER A 86 -23.44 4.36 4.32
CA SER A 86 -24.06 3.43 3.37
C SER A 86 -24.19 4.02 1.96
N ALA A 87 -24.27 3.14 0.95
CA ALA A 87 -24.52 3.56 -0.43
C ALA A 87 -25.90 4.23 -0.60
N GLN A 88 -26.89 3.87 0.23
CA GLN A 88 -28.20 4.52 0.22
C GLN A 88 -28.12 5.97 0.70
N GLU A 89 -27.40 6.26 1.78
CA GLU A 89 -27.16 7.62 2.27
C GLU A 89 -26.40 8.44 1.23
N MET A 90 -25.34 7.89 0.64
CA MET A 90 -24.58 8.52 -0.44
C MET A 90 -25.50 8.93 -1.60
N LEU A 91 -26.40 8.05 -2.05
CA LEU A 91 -27.35 8.36 -3.12
C LEU A 91 -28.42 9.36 -2.70
N ALA A 92 -28.83 9.37 -1.43
CA ALA A 92 -29.75 10.36 -0.90
C ALA A 92 -29.14 11.77 -0.95
N TYR A 93 -27.88 11.92 -0.52
CA TYR A 93 -27.16 13.20 -0.60
C TYR A 93 -27.00 13.68 -2.05
N CYS A 94 -26.67 12.79 -2.99
CA CYS A 94 -26.59 13.16 -4.41
C CYS A 94 -27.95 13.67 -4.95
N LYS A 95 -29.07 13.08 -4.51
CA LYS A 95 -30.42 13.52 -4.91
C LYS A 95 -30.82 14.86 -4.27
N GLU A 96 -30.46 15.08 -3.01
CA GLU A 96 -30.80 16.29 -2.27
C GLU A 96 -29.97 17.50 -2.71
N THR A 97 -28.67 17.32 -2.90
CA THR A 97 -27.74 18.40 -3.28
C THR A 97 -27.67 18.68 -4.78
N GLY A 98 -28.07 17.70 -5.60
CA GLY A 98 -27.88 17.74 -7.06
C GLY A 98 -26.43 17.57 -7.51
N LEU A 99 -25.50 17.30 -6.60
CA LEU A 99 -24.09 17.04 -6.92
C LEU A 99 -23.91 15.62 -7.47
N SER A 100 -22.94 15.46 -8.37
CA SER A 100 -22.43 14.14 -8.73
C SER A 100 -21.68 13.51 -7.54
N LEU A 101 -21.52 12.18 -7.56
CA LEU A 101 -20.74 11.47 -6.53
C LEU A 101 -19.32 12.05 -6.38
N SER A 102 -18.63 12.29 -7.51
CA SER A 102 -17.29 12.89 -7.49
C SER A 102 -17.29 14.31 -6.95
N GLY A 103 -18.33 15.10 -7.26
CA GLY A 103 -18.50 16.44 -6.73
C GLY A 103 -18.69 16.43 -5.21
N MET A 104 -19.53 15.53 -4.71
CA MET A 104 -19.77 15.37 -3.27
C MET A 104 -18.50 14.93 -2.52
N VAL A 105 -17.79 13.92 -3.03
CA VAL A 105 -16.53 13.47 -2.43
C VAL A 105 -15.46 14.56 -2.48
N MET A 106 -15.40 15.34 -3.56
CA MET A 106 -14.49 16.50 -3.63
C MET A 106 -14.80 17.54 -2.55
N GLN A 107 -16.07 17.81 -2.23
CA GLN A 107 -16.42 18.71 -1.11
C GLN A 107 -15.98 18.17 0.25
N ASN A 108 -16.09 16.85 0.45
CA ASN A 108 -15.59 16.20 1.66
C ASN A 108 -14.07 16.31 1.78
N GLU A 109 -13.33 16.06 0.69
CA GLU A 109 -11.87 16.19 0.68
C GLU A 109 -11.41 17.63 0.88
N LEU A 110 -12.12 18.61 0.29
CA LEU A 110 -11.82 20.04 0.46
C LEU A 110 -12.03 20.55 1.89
N ALA A 111 -12.82 19.83 2.70
CA ALA A 111 -12.97 20.15 4.13
C ALA A 111 -11.75 19.70 4.96
N LEU A 112 -10.94 18.77 4.43
CA LEU A 112 -9.78 18.19 5.12
C LEU A 112 -8.45 18.70 4.56
N HIS A 113 -8.41 18.96 3.27
CA HIS A 113 -7.21 19.30 2.52
C HIS A 113 -7.49 20.48 1.59
N SER A 114 -6.45 21.25 1.25
CA SER A 114 -6.57 22.28 0.23
C SER A 114 -6.73 21.65 -1.16
N LYS A 115 -7.37 22.38 -2.08
CA LYS A 115 -7.52 21.95 -3.47
C LYS A 115 -6.19 21.59 -4.13
N LYS A 116 -5.14 22.35 -3.83
CA LYS A 116 -3.80 22.12 -4.37
C LYS A 116 -3.21 20.80 -3.90
N GLU A 117 -3.34 20.48 -2.61
CA GLU A 117 -2.84 19.20 -2.06
C GLU A 117 -3.54 18.00 -2.71
N ILE A 118 -4.86 18.12 -2.94
CA ILE A 118 -5.65 17.08 -3.61
C ILE A 118 -5.16 16.88 -5.06
N GLU A 119 -4.99 17.96 -5.81
CA GLU A 119 -4.51 17.91 -7.21
C GLU A 119 -3.08 17.36 -7.30
N ASP A 120 -2.18 17.82 -6.44
CA ASP A 120 -0.79 17.34 -6.36
C ASP A 120 -0.74 15.85 -5.99
N TYR A 121 -1.59 15.39 -5.07
CA TYR A 121 -1.70 13.98 -4.69
C TYR A 121 -2.21 13.13 -5.85
N PHE A 122 -3.27 13.53 -6.54
CA PHE A 122 -3.77 12.80 -7.71
C PHE A 122 -2.73 12.73 -8.84
N ALA A 123 -2.00 13.82 -9.08
CA ALA A 123 -0.90 13.83 -10.04
C ALA A 123 0.20 12.82 -9.64
N ASN A 124 0.57 12.76 -8.36
CA ASN A 124 1.57 11.81 -7.86
C ASN A 124 1.11 10.35 -8.00
N VAL A 125 -0.14 10.05 -7.64
CA VAL A 125 -0.74 8.70 -7.80
C VAL A 125 -0.70 8.30 -9.28
N TRP A 126 -1.12 9.19 -10.18
CA TRP A 126 -1.08 8.94 -11.62
C TRP A 126 0.34 8.70 -12.15
N GLN A 127 1.30 9.54 -11.76
CA GLN A 127 2.70 9.37 -12.13
C GLN A 127 3.25 8.03 -11.65
N THR A 128 2.92 7.63 -10.41
CA THR A 128 3.33 6.34 -9.86
C THR A 128 2.72 5.17 -10.63
N MET A 129 1.41 5.22 -10.92
CA MET A 129 0.75 4.19 -11.74
C MET A 129 1.40 4.07 -13.11
N ARG A 130 1.62 5.20 -13.80
CA ARG A 130 2.29 5.23 -15.11
C ARG A 130 3.69 4.65 -15.04
N ALA A 131 4.50 5.05 -14.07
CA ALA A 131 5.85 4.51 -13.89
C ALA A 131 5.85 2.99 -13.61
N CYS A 132 4.86 2.49 -12.86
CA CYS A 132 4.66 1.06 -12.62
C CYS A 132 4.29 0.30 -13.90
N ILE A 133 3.39 0.85 -14.73
CA ILE A 133 3.01 0.28 -16.02
C ILE A 133 4.24 0.24 -16.95
N ASP A 134 4.96 1.36 -17.08
CA ASP A 134 6.17 1.45 -17.89
C ASP A 134 7.24 0.44 -17.44
N ARG A 135 7.45 0.30 -16.13
CA ARG A 135 8.35 -0.71 -15.59
C ARG A 135 7.87 -2.12 -15.92
N GLY A 136 6.58 -2.42 -15.76
CA GLY A 136 6.00 -3.72 -16.06
C GLY A 136 6.12 -4.11 -17.55
N MET A 137 5.96 -3.13 -18.44
CA MET A 137 6.10 -3.31 -19.89
C MET A 137 7.55 -3.50 -20.35
N ASN A 138 8.53 -3.00 -19.60
CA ASN A 138 9.94 -3.09 -19.98
C ASN A 138 10.70 -4.20 -19.24
N THR A 139 10.16 -4.73 -18.13
CA THR A 139 10.87 -5.75 -17.35
C THR A 139 10.58 -7.15 -17.85
N GLU A 140 11.62 -7.82 -18.33
CA GLU A 140 11.57 -9.22 -18.76
C GLU A 140 11.93 -10.20 -17.64
N GLY A 141 11.89 -11.49 -17.98
CA GLY A 141 12.30 -12.58 -17.09
C GLY A 141 11.14 -13.26 -16.38
N VAL A 142 11.46 -13.89 -15.25
CA VAL A 142 10.57 -14.77 -14.50
C VAL A 142 10.27 -14.16 -13.12
N LEU A 143 9.06 -14.31 -12.62
CA LEU A 143 8.68 -13.86 -11.29
C LEU A 143 9.43 -14.70 -10.22
N PRO A 144 9.95 -14.05 -9.16
CA PRO A 144 10.57 -14.76 -8.05
C PRO A 144 9.53 -15.65 -7.35
N GLY A 145 9.94 -16.87 -6.99
CA GLY A 145 9.08 -17.84 -6.31
C GLY A 145 9.16 -19.24 -6.93
N PRO A 146 8.56 -20.24 -6.27
CA PRO A 146 8.66 -21.64 -6.68
C PRO A 146 7.98 -21.92 -8.02
N LEU A 147 6.97 -21.12 -8.38
CA LEU A 147 6.13 -21.31 -9.56
C LEU A 147 6.77 -20.85 -10.89
N ARG A 148 7.94 -20.19 -10.84
CA ARG A 148 8.74 -19.75 -12.01
C ARG A 148 7.89 -19.18 -13.17
N VAL A 149 6.94 -18.30 -12.86
CA VAL A 149 5.99 -17.76 -13.85
C VAL A 149 6.67 -16.71 -14.73
N PRO A 150 6.65 -16.84 -16.07
CA PRO A 150 7.25 -15.86 -16.97
C PRO A 150 6.44 -14.55 -17.00
N ARG A 151 7.13 -13.42 -17.09
CA ARG A 151 6.51 -12.10 -17.27
C ARG A 151 6.02 -11.95 -18.71
N ARG A 152 4.72 -11.67 -18.88
CA ARG A 152 4.06 -11.61 -20.20
C ARG A 152 3.96 -10.20 -20.79
N ALA A 153 3.94 -9.17 -19.94
CA ALA A 153 3.65 -7.79 -20.35
C ALA A 153 4.63 -7.25 -21.41
N SER A 154 5.93 -7.52 -21.27
CA SER A 154 6.93 -7.03 -22.22
C SER A 154 6.83 -7.66 -23.61
N ALA A 155 6.62 -8.97 -23.66
CA ALA A 155 6.41 -9.68 -24.92
C ALA A 155 5.12 -9.24 -25.61
N LEU A 156 4.03 -9.07 -24.85
CA LEU A 156 2.75 -8.59 -25.37
C LEU A 156 2.86 -7.17 -25.95
N ARG A 157 3.56 -6.26 -25.27
CA ARG A 157 3.83 -4.91 -25.79
C ARG A 157 4.55 -4.96 -27.13
N ARG A 158 5.59 -5.79 -27.28
CA ARG A 158 6.31 -5.92 -28.56
C ARG A 158 5.40 -6.39 -29.68
N LEU A 159 4.52 -7.36 -29.40
CA LEU A 159 3.54 -7.84 -30.37
C LEU A 159 2.58 -6.73 -30.78
N LEU A 160 1.98 -6.02 -29.81
CA LEU A 160 1.04 -4.94 -30.08
C LEU A 160 1.67 -3.80 -30.88
N VAL A 161 2.86 -3.33 -30.50
CA VAL A 161 3.59 -2.26 -31.22
C VAL A 161 4.01 -2.70 -32.63
N ALA A 162 4.34 -3.98 -32.83
CA ALA A 162 4.65 -4.52 -34.15
C ALA A 162 3.39 -4.65 -35.03
N SER A 163 2.25 -5.05 -34.45
CA SER A 163 0.97 -5.16 -35.17
C SER A 163 0.30 -3.82 -35.45
N ASP A 164 0.57 -2.79 -34.67
CA ASP A 164 -0.01 -1.44 -34.84
C ASP A 164 0.36 -0.82 -36.19
N LYS A 165 1.51 -1.20 -36.78
CA LYS A 165 1.92 -0.79 -38.13
C LYS A 165 1.20 -1.53 -39.27
N LEU A 166 0.50 -2.63 -38.96
CA LEU A 166 -0.21 -3.48 -39.92
C LEU A 166 -1.73 -3.45 -39.71
N SER A 167 -2.20 -2.85 -38.62
CA SER A 167 -3.62 -2.78 -38.28
C SER A 167 -4.25 -1.54 -38.89
N SER A 168 -4.92 -1.73 -40.04
CA SER A 168 -5.92 -0.80 -40.57
C SER A 168 -7.22 -0.93 -39.76
N ASP A 169 -7.17 -0.66 -38.45
CA ASP A 169 -8.38 -0.58 -37.63
C ASP A 169 -8.97 0.84 -37.75
N PRO A 170 -10.14 1.02 -38.39
CA PRO A 170 -10.77 2.33 -38.54
C PRO A 170 -11.23 2.97 -37.21
N MET A 171 -11.10 2.27 -36.07
CA MET A 171 -11.42 2.80 -34.73
C MET A 171 -10.20 3.31 -33.95
N ASN A 172 -8.99 3.31 -34.53
CA ASN A 172 -7.84 4.00 -33.94
C ASN A 172 -7.98 5.51 -34.18
N VAL A 173 -8.62 6.22 -33.25
CA VAL A 173 -8.76 7.68 -33.30
C VAL A 173 -7.52 8.31 -32.64
N CYS A 174 -6.81 9.14 -33.43
CA CYS A 174 -5.73 10.02 -33.01
C CYS A 174 -6.12 10.98 -31.89
#